data_AF-A0A7C5Y880-F1
#
_entry.id   AF-A0A7C5Y880-F1
#
_cell.length_a   1.000
_cell.length_b   1.000
_cell.length_c   1.000
_cell.angle_alpha   90.00
_cell.angle_beta   90.00
_cell.angle_gamma   90.00
#
_symmetry.space_group_name_H-M   'P 1'
#
loop_
_entity.id
_entity.type
_entity.pdbx_description
1 polymer ?
#
loop_
_entity_poly.entity_id
_entity_poly.type
_entity_poly.pdbx_seq_one_letter_code
_entity_poly.pdbx_strand_id
1 'polypeptide(L)'
;MSKEKKVLKEIVLSSGAIARIYEGKGKDLFFAMSNAVAQADIIKLLMIRLITIDNQPITEDTLEELPLMDAMILLRDFTEIYNPLLTPKQSSQ
;
A
#
# COMPACT_ATOMS: atom_id res chain seq x y z
N MET A 1 17.33 16.77 2.16
CA MET A 1 16.95 16.12 0.87
C MET A 1 15.99 14.99 1.19
N SER A 2 14.70 15.17 0.97
CA SER A 2 13.72 14.09 1.12
C SER A 2 14.01 13.05 0.06
N LYS A 3 14.47 11.86 0.46
CA LYS A 3 14.62 10.73 -0.46
C LYS A 3 13.24 10.46 -1.07
N GLU A 4 13.12 10.68 -2.37
CA GLU A 4 11.93 10.39 -3.15
C GLU A 4 11.56 8.91 -2.93
N LYS A 5 10.32 8.64 -2.53
CA LYS A 5 9.88 7.26 -2.29
C LYS A 5 9.80 6.55 -3.64
N LYS A 6 10.41 5.38 -3.77
CA LYS A 6 10.33 4.57 -4.99
C LYS A 6 8.90 4.07 -5.18
N VAL A 7 8.30 4.35 -6.34
CA VAL A 7 7.00 3.78 -6.74
C VAL A 7 7.22 2.34 -7.17
N LEU A 8 6.43 1.41 -6.63
CA LEU A 8 6.45 -0.01 -6.99
C LEU A 8 5.35 -0.36 -7.99
N LYS A 9 4.19 0.31 -7.92
CA LYS A 9 3.06 0.09 -8.82
C LYS A 9 2.20 1.35 -8.96
N GLU A 10 1.66 1.56 -10.16
CA GLU A 10 0.62 2.55 -10.44
C GLU A 10 -0.67 1.82 -10.85
N ILE A 11 -1.81 2.29 -10.35
CA ILE A 11 -3.12 1.69 -10.57
C ILE A 11 -4.08 2.83 -10.93
N VAL A 12 -4.76 2.71 -12.06
CA VAL A 12 -5.84 3.62 -12.45
C VAL A 12 -7.13 3.14 -11.80
N LEU A 13 -7.73 3.97 -10.94
CA LEU A 13 -8.99 3.69 -10.27
C LEU A 13 -10.17 3.91 -11.21
N SER A 14 -11.35 3.40 -10.84
CA SER A 14 -12.56 3.56 -11.66
C SER A 14 -12.97 5.03 -11.90
N SER A 15 -12.58 5.94 -11.00
CA SER A 15 -12.76 7.39 -11.14
C SER A 15 -11.81 8.05 -12.15
N GLY A 16 -10.79 7.34 -12.60
CA GLY A 16 -9.67 7.87 -13.39
C GLY A 16 -8.50 8.41 -12.55
N ALA A 17 -8.65 8.50 -11.22
CA ALA A 17 -7.58 8.86 -10.31
C ALA A 17 -6.45 7.81 -10.31
N ILE A 18 -5.21 8.24 -10.06
CA ILE A 18 -4.04 7.36 -10.08
C ILE A 18 -3.60 7.05 -8.65
N ALA A 19 -3.78 5.80 -8.25
CA ALA A 19 -3.20 5.27 -7.03
C ALA A 19 -1.76 4.80 -7.27
N ARG A 20 -0.85 5.13 -6.34
CA ARG A 20 0.56 4.73 -6.38
C ARG A 20 0.91 3.97 -5.11
N ILE A 21 1.44 2.76 -5.25
CA ILE A 21 1.99 1.98 -4.15
C ILE A 21 3.50 2.22 -4.09
N TYR A 22 4.01 2.65 -2.95
CA TYR A 22 5.42 2.98 -2.73
C TYR A 22 6.14 1.88 -1.96
N GLU A 23 7.46 1.84 -2.12
CA GLU A 23 8.38 1.00 -1.34
C GLU A 23 8.34 1.41 0.15
N GLY A 24 7.97 0.45 0.98
CA GLY A 24 7.92 0.55 2.42
C GLY A 24 9.25 0.20 3.05
N LYS A 25 9.48 0.73 4.26
CA LYS A 25 10.62 0.40 5.10
C LYS A 25 10.14 -0.27 6.38
N GLY A 26 11.04 -0.93 7.10
CA GLY A 26 10.70 -1.56 8.39
C GLY A 26 10.00 -0.60 9.37
N LYS A 27 10.36 0.69 9.37
CA LYS A 27 9.68 1.71 10.20
C LYS A 27 8.18 1.85 9.92
N ASP A 28 7.74 1.59 8.68
CA ASP A 28 6.33 1.69 8.29
C ASP A 28 5.56 0.49 8.84
N LEU A 29 6.15 -0.71 8.79
CA LEU A 29 5.63 -1.92 9.43
C LEU A 29 5.54 -1.77 10.95
N PHE A 30 6.64 -1.39 11.62
CA PHE A 30 6.62 -1.24 13.07
C PHE A 30 5.63 -0.18 13.54
N PHE A 31 5.50 0.92 12.80
CA PHE A 31 4.42 1.87 13.06
C PHE A 31 3.04 1.23 12.94
N ALA A 32 2.76 0.50 11.86
CA ALA A 32 1.47 -0.14 11.66
C ALA A 32 1.18 -1.14 12.80
N MET A 33 2.16 -1.94 13.20
CA MET A 33 2.03 -2.87 14.34
C MET A 33 1.77 -2.16 15.67
N SER A 34 2.40 -1.01 15.92
CA SER A 34 2.22 -0.25 17.16
C SER A 34 0.90 0.52 17.24
N ASN A 35 0.26 0.80 16.10
CA ASN A 35 -0.98 1.57 16.05
C ASN A 35 -2.21 0.71 15.70
N ALA A 36 -2.02 -0.53 15.27
CA ALA A 36 -3.10 -1.47 15.01
C ALA A 36 -3.77 -1.92 16.31
N VAL A 37 -5.10 -1.92 16.33
CA VAL A 37 -5.90 -2.49 17.43
C VAL A 37 -6.07 -4.00 17.23
N ALA A 38 -6.28 -4.43 15.99
CA ALA A 38 -6.33 -5.83 15.59
C ALA A 38 -5.29 -6.15 14.50
N GLN A 39 -4.92 -7.43 14.38
CA GLN A 39 -3.96 -7.88 13.36
C GLN A 39 -4.42 -7.53 11.92
N ALA A 40 -5.73 -7.55 11.68
CA ALA A 40 -6.33 -7.17 10.41
C ALA A 40 -6.07 -5.69 10.04
N ASP A 41 -5.87 -4.81 11.03
CA ASP A 41 -5.64 -3.39 10.81
C ASP A 41 -4.23 -3.08 10.32
N ILE A 42 -3.27 -3.99 10.52
CA ILE A 42 -1.86 -3.77 10.15
C ILE A 42 -1.74 -3.51 8.65
N ILE A 43 -2.42 -4.30 7.82
CA ILE A 43 -2.39 -4.13 6.36
C ILE A 43 -3.05 -2.81 5.96
N LYS A 44 -4.19 -2.46 6.57
CA LYS A 44 -4.88 -1.18 6.33
C LYS A 44 -3.97 0.00 6.65
N LEU A 45 -3.33 0.00 7.82
CA LEU A 45 -2.40 1.05 8.24
C LEU A 45 -1.16 1.14 7.35
N LEU A 46 -0.65 0.00 6.88
CA LEU A 46 0.44 -0.03 5.90
C LEU A 46 0.04 0.60 4.57
N MET A 47 -1.14 0.24 4.05
CA MET A 47 -1.68 0.84 2.82
C MET A 47 -1.77 2.35 2.94
N ILE A 48 -2.28 2.88 4.05
CA ILE A 48 -2.43 4.32 4.27
C ILE A 48 -1.07 5.06 4.28
N ARG A 49 -0.01 4.42 4.77
CA ARG A 49 1.34 5.03 4.74
C ARG A 49 2.03 4.97 3.38
N LEU A 50 1.69 3.95 2.61
CA LEU A 50 2.45 3.53 1.43
C LEU A 50 1.67 3.69 0.13
N ILE A 51 0.44 4.21 0.19
CA ILE A 51 -0.37 4.52 -0.98
C ILE A 51 -0.65 6.01 -1.03
N THR A 52 -0.57 6.58 -2.22
CA THR A 52 -1.15 7.90 -2.53
C THR A 52 -2.19 7.74 -3.63
N ILE A 53 -3.17 8.64 -3.68
CA ILE A 53 -4.09 8.80 -4.80
C ILE A 53 -3.91 10.23 -5.31
N ASP A 54 -3.64 10.40 -6.61
CA ASP A 54 -3.32 11.69 -7.24
C ASP A 54 -2.22 12.47 -6.47
N ASN A 55 -1.20 11.73 -6.03
CA ASN A 55 -0.07 12.20 -5.22
C ASN A 55 -0.42 12.72 -3.82
N GLN A 56 -1.66 12.56 -3.36
CA GLN A 56 -2.06 12.87 -1.99
C GLN A 56 -2.01 11.61 -1.11
N PRO A 57 -1.45 11.69 0.11
CA PRO A 57 -1.60 10.63 1.10
C PRO A 57 -3.07 10.34 1.35
N ILE A 58 -3.41 9.05 1.49
CA ILE A 58 -4.77 8.63 1.81
C ILE A 58 -4.95 8.51 3.33
N THR A 59 -6.20 8.39 3.78
CA THR A 59 -6.59 8.08 5.16
C THR A 59 -7.39 6.78 5.23
N GLU A 60 -7.80 6.35 6.43
CA GLU A 60 -8.77 5.27 6.61
C GLU A 60 -10.08 5.59 5.88
N ASP A 61 -10.64 6.78 6.12
CA ASP A 61 -11.85 7.26 5.45
C ASP A 61 -11.72 7.21 3.92
N THR A 62 -10.54 7.57 3.38
CA THR A 62 -10.32 7.49 1.93
C THR A 62 -10.50 6.06 1.41
N LEU A 63 -9.95 5.05 2.12
CA LEU A 63 -10.09 3.64 1.72
C LEU A 63 -11.52 3.13 1.88
N GLU A 64 -12.23 3.59 2.92
CA GLU A 64 -13.59 3.17 3.25
C GLU A 64 -14.63 3.78 2.30
N GLU A 65 -14.38 4.98 1.78
CA GLU A 65 -15.24 5.67 0.81
C GLU A 65 -14.97 5.27 -0.66
N LEU A 66 -13.90 4.51 -0.93
CA LEU A 66 -13.64 4.02 -2.29
C LEU A 66 -14.75 3.07 -2.75
N PRO A 67 -15.03 3.04 -4.08
CA PRO A 67 -15.81 1.95 -4.65
C PRO A 67 -15.22 0.59 -4.23
N LEU A 68 -16.06 -0.36 -3.83
CA LEU A 68 -15.63 -1.67 -3.31
C LEU A 68 -14.62 -2.37 -4.22
N MET A 69 -14.80 -2.28 -5.54
CA MET A 69 -13.88 -2.87 -6.52
C MET A 69 -12.49 -2.23 -6.45
N ASP A 70 -12.41 -0.91 -6.34
CA ASP A 70 -11.15 -0.17 -6.25
C ASP A 70 -10.42 -0.52 -4.94
N ALA A 71 -11.15 -0.56 -3.83
CA ALA A 71 -10.60 -0.98 -2.54
C ALA A 71 -10.03 -2.42 -2.60
N MET A 72 -10.76 -3.36 -3.21
CA MET A 72 -10.29 -4.74 -3.39
C MET A 72 -9.07 -4.84 -4.31
N ILE A 73 -9.01 -4.06 -5.39
CA ILE A 73 -7.86 -4.02 -6.30
C ILE A 73 -6.62 -3.52 -5.55
N LEU A 74 -6.76 -2.43 -4.78
CA LEU A 74 -5.66 -1.91 -3.98
C LEU A 74 -5.18 -2.93 -2.94
N LEU A 75 -6.11 -3.59 -2.23
CA LEU A 75 -5.76 -4.62 -1.26
C LEU A 75 -5.03 -5.80 -1.91
N ARG A 76 -5.55 -6.32 -3.02
CA ARG A 76 -4.93 -7.42 -3.78
C ARG A 76 -3.52 -7.04 -4.23
N ASP A 77 -3.38 -5.90 -4.90
CA ASP A 77 -2.11 -5.47 -5.46
C ASP A 77 -1.07 -5.15 -4.37
N PHE A 78 -1.52 -4.53 -3.27
CA PHE A 78 -0.67 -4.26 -2.12
C PHE A 78 -0.17 -5.55 -1.47
N THR A 79 -1.08 -6.51 -1.23
CA THR A 79 -0.72 -7.79 -0.63
C THR A 79 0.18 -8.61 -1.56
N GLU A 80 -0.01 -8.59 -2.87
CA GLU A 80 0.87 -9.25 -3.84
C GLU A 80 2.31 -8.70 -3.77
N ILE A 81 2.47 -7.38 -3.66
CA ILE A 81 3.80 -6.73 -3.56
C ILE A 81 4.52 -7.11 -2.26
N TYR A 82 3.79 -7.16 -1.14
CA TYR A 82 4.37 -7.35 0.20
C TYR A 82 4.20 -8.77 0.75
N ASN A 83 3.74 -9.73 -0.05
CA ASN A 83 3.59 -11.11 0.38
C ASN A 83 4.98 -11.71 0.67
N PRO A 84 5.29 -12.08 1.92
CA PRO A 84 6.60 -12.65 2.26
C PRO A 84 6.85 -14.00 1.57
N LEU A 85 5.79 -14.68 1.09
CA LEU A 85 5.88 -15.93 0.34
C LEU A 85 6.15 -15.73 -1.15
N LEU A 86 6.01 -14.49 -1.65
CA LEU A 86 6.39 -14.07 -3.00
C LEU A 86 7.74 -13.35 -2.95
N THR A 87 8.74 -13.98 -2.34
CA THR A 87 10.12 -13.62 -2.65
C THR A 87 10.31 -13.90 -4.14
N PRO A 88 10.71 -12.92 -4.99
CA PRO A 88 11.23 -13.27 -6.29
C PRO A 88 12.40 -14.19 -5.98
N LYS A 89 12.35 -15.44 -6.47
CA LYS A 89 13.56 -16.26 -6.56
C LYS A 89 14.63 -15.34 -7.14
N GLN A 90 15.66 -15.02 -6.36
CA GLN A 90 16.88 -14.47 -6.92
C GLN A 90 17.27 -15.46 -8.02
N SER A 91 17.08 -15.06 -9.27
CA SER A 91 17.55 -15.79 -10.42
C SER A 91 19.02 -16.05 -10.17
N SER A 92 19.36 -17.33 -10.02
CA SER A 92 20.73 -17.78 -9.84
C SER A 92 21.60 -17.22 -10.95
N GLN A 93 22.66 -16.52 -10.57
CA GLN A 93 23.88 -16.39 -11.37
C GLN A 93 25.06 -16.69 -10.47
#